data_AF-A0A523XQY2-F1
#
_entry.id   AF-A0A523XQY2-F1
#
_cell.length_a   1.000
_cell.length_b   1.000
_cell.length_c   1.000
_cell.angle_alpha   90.00
_cell.angle_beta   90.00
_cell.angle_gamma   90.00
#
_symmetry.space_group_name_H-M   'P 1'
#
loop_
_entity.id
_entity.type
_entity.pdbx_description
1 polymer ?
#
loop_
_entity_poly.entity_id
_entity_poly.type
_entity_poly.pdbx_seq_one_letter_code
_entity_poly.pdbx_strand_id
1 'polypeptide(L)'
;MVDKKASPKIGYVLKMYPRFSETFIVNEILELERRGMDIHIFSLKRPKIGRFHTRVTQVRAEATYLTLRGLAPVLRVHRRLLLKFRGRYLRALLSALSRRKRSALTRFLQAGLLVDQLHQTGVAHLHAHFASTATRVAMFAHLISGIPYSFTAHAKDIFLNNLDSRLLKQKISLADFVVTVSHFNKSYLTGLCGEVVKQKVRVVYNGIDLTVFRPNHRAGREQSYILSVGRLVEKKGFTYLVE
;
A
#
# COMPACT_ATOMS: atom_id res chain seq x y z
N MET A 1 -25.21 -16.71 21.10
CA MET A 1 -24.92 -15.68 20.06
C MET A 1 -23.68 -14.94 20.50
N VAL A 2 -22.54 -15.16 19.85
CA VAL A 2 -21.29 -14.44 20.18
C VAL A 2 -21.43 -13.02 19.64
N ASP A 3 -21.36 -12.03 20.54
CA ASP A 3 -21.25 -10.62 20.18
C ASP A 3 -20.06 -10.45 19.23
N LYS A 4 -20.35 -10.26 17.92
CA LYS A 4 -19.34 -9.85 16.95
C LYS A 4 -18.95 -8.43 17.30
N LYS A 5 -17.93 -8.28 18.16
CA LYS A 5 -17.17 -7.03 18.29
C LYS A 5 -16.88 -6.56 16.87
N ALA A 6 -17.42 -5.40 16.48
CA ALA A 6 -17.24 -4.86 15.13
C ALA A 6 -15.72 -4.82 14.85
N SER A 7 -15.30 -5.50 13.78
CA SER A 7 -13.88 -5.53 13.40
C SER A 7 -13.42 -4.10 13.12
N PRO A 8 -12.28 -3.65 13.66
CA PRO A 8 -11.80 -2.29 13.44
C PRO A 8 -11.61 -2.01 11.94
N LYS A 9 -12.18 -0.89 11.45
CA LYS A 9 -12.11 -0.51 10.03
C LYS A 9 -10.66 -0.22 9.61
N ILE A 10 -10.26 -0.79 8.46
CA ILE A 10 -8.90 -0.65 7.91
C ILE A 10 -8.89 0.34 6.75
N GLY A 11 -8.03 1.35 6.81
CA GLY A 11 -7.81 2.31 5.74
C GLY A 11 -6.71 1.87 4.78
N TYR A 12 -7.07 1.48 3.56
CA TYR A 12 -6.12 1.14 2.50
C TYR A 12 -5.58 2.40 1.82
N VAL A 13 -4.29 2.71 1.98
CA VAL A 13 -3.66 3.88 1.37
C VAL A 13 -2.95 3.50 0.08
N LEU A 14 -3.47 3.97 -1.05
CA LEU A 14 -3.02 3.60 -2.39
C LEU A 14 -2.54 4.82 -3.18
N LYS A 15 -1.52 4.63 -4.03
CA LYS A 15 -1.01 5.72 -4.88
C LYS A 15 -2.07 6.21 -5.88
N MET A 16 -2.86 5.29 -6.41
CA MET A 16 -3.93 5.53 -7.37
C MET A 16 -4.86 4.31 -7.33
N TYR A 17 -6.17 4.54 -7.38
CA TYR A 17 -7.17 3.47 -7.34
C TYR A 17 -8.43 3.91 -8.09
N PRO A 18 -9.04 3.01 -8.89
CA PRO A 18 -8.52 1.71 -9.29
C PRO A 18 -7.31 1.81 -10.25
N ARG A 19 -6.54 0.71 -10.35
CA ARG A 19 -5.44 0.60 -11.32
C ARG A 19 -5.36 -0.81 -11.90
N PHE A 20 -5.38 -0.91 -13.22
CA PHE A 20 -5.39 -2.18 -13.95
C PHE A 20 -4.26 -3.14 -13.54
N SER A 21 -3.04 -2.64 -13.37
CA SER A 21 -1.86 -3.46 -13.06
C SER A 21 -1.75 -3.93 -11.60
N GLU A 22 -2.68 -3.52 -10.72
CA GLU A 22 -2.62 -3.76 -9.27
C GLU A 22 -3.72 -4.75 -8.84
N THR A 23 -3.92 -5.81 -9.63
CA THR A 23 -4.93 -6.85 -9.40
C THR A 23 -4.76 -7.57 -8.06
N PHE A 24 -3.53 -7.73 -7.58
CA PHE A 24 -3.26 -8.36 -6.29
C PHE A 24 -3.84 -7.55 -5.12
N ILE A 25 -3.86 -6.21 -5.20
CA ILE A 25 -4.48 -5.35 -4.17
C ILE A 25 -6.00 -5.56 -4.19
N VAL A 26 -6.58 -5.62 -5.39
CA VAL A 26 -8.02 -5.86 -5.56
C VAL A 26 -8.39 -7.24 -5.00
N ASN A 27 -7.64 -8.29 -5.32
CA ASN A 27 -7.88 -9.63 -4.80
C ASN A 27 -7.73 -9.70 -3.27
N GLU A 28 -6.75 -9.00 -2.70
CA GLU A 28 -6.58 -8.91 -1.25
C GLU A 28 -7.78 -8.22 -0.58
N ILE A 29 -8.19 -7.06 -1.08
CA ILE A 29 -9.36 -6.33 -0.55
C ILE A 29 -10.63 -7.20 -0.64
N LEU A 30 -10.87 -7.84 -1.78
CA LEU A 30 -12.04 -8.72 -1.96
C LEU A 30 -12.04 -9.88 -0.97
N GLU A 31 -10.88 -10.52 -0.74
CA GLU A 31 -10.78 -11.63 0.20
C GLU A 31 -10.96 -11.17 1.66
N LEU A 32 -10.47 -9.97 2.00
CA LEU A 32 -10.69 -9.39 3.33
C LEU A 32 -12.15 -9.00 3.55
N GLU A 33 -12.80 -8.37 2.57
CA GLU A 33 -14.25 -8.09 2.60
C GLU A 33 -15.06 -9.39 2.72
N ARG A 34 -14.66 -10.46 2.00
CA ARG A 34 -15.30 -11.78 2.11
C ARG A 34 -15.18 -12.37 3.52
N ARG A 35 -14.09 -12.09 4.24
CA ARG A 35 -13.89 -12.46 5.64
C ARG A 35 -14.59 -11.52 6.63
N GLY A 36 -15.32 -10.52 6.14
CA GLY A 36 -16.08 -9.58 6.96
C GLY A 36 -15.27 -8.40 7.50
N MET A 37 -14.09 -8.11 6.95
CA MET A 37 -13.33 -6.91 7.31
C MET A 37 -13.96 -5.67 6.67
N ASP A 38 -14.10 -4.62 7.47
CA ASP A 38 -14.53 -3.31 6.99
C ASP A 38 -13.33 -2.51 6.46
N ILE A 39 -13.41 -2.07 5.20
CA ILE A 39 -12.30 -1.45 4.48
C ILE A 39 -12.73 -0.09 3.93
N HIS A 40 -11.85 0.91 4.07
CA HIS A 40 -11.97 2.20 3.40
C HIS A 40 -10.75 2.45 2.52
N ILE A 41 -10.93 2.82 1.25
CA ILE A 41 -9.82 3.07 0.35
C ILE A 41 -9.51 4.57 0.31
N PHE A 42 -8.26 4.93 0.57
CA PHE A 42 -7.73 6.28 0.41
C PHE A 42 -6.76 6.32 -0.77
N SER A 43 -7.14 7.04 -1.81
CA SER A 43 -6.36 7.12 -3.04
C SER A 43 -5.69 8.47 -3.21
N LEU A 44 -4.36 8.48 -3.37
CA LEU A 44 -3.59 9.72 -3.54
C LEU A 44 -3.80 10.40 -4.89
N LYS A 45 -4.34 9.69 -5.88
CA LYS A 45 -4.61 10.18 -7.23
C LYS A 45 -5.89 9.56 -7.76
N ARG A 46 -6.64 10.34 -8.55
CA ARG A 46 -7.74 9.79 -9.33
C ARG A 46 -7.23 8.79 -10.38
N PRO A 47 -8.04 7.77 -10.72
CA PRO A 47 -7.67 6.85 -11.78
C PRO A 47 -7.50 7.61 -13.10
N LYS A 48 -6.60 7.13 -13.95
CA LYS A 48 -6.56 7.56 -15.35
C LYS A 48 -7.73 6.92 -16.10
N ILE A 49 -8.29 7.63 -17.08
CA ILE A 49 -9.27 7.07 -18.02
C ILE A 49 -8.63 5.84 -18.69
N GLY A 50 -9.32 4.70 -18.73
CA GLY A 50 -8.80 3.46 -19.29
C GLY A 50 -9.56 2.21 -18.87
N ARG A 51 -9.00 1.04 -19.21
CA ARG A 51 -9.58 -0.27 -18.87
C ARG A 51 -9.36 -0.60 -17.39
N PHE A 52 -10.39 -1.13 -16.74
CA PHE A 52 -10.33 -1.69 -15.38
C PHE A 52 -10.71 -3.17 -15.44
N HIS A 53 -10.15 -3.98 -14.54
CA HIS A 53 -10.60 -5.36 -14.41
C HIS A 53 -12.00 -5.39 -13.80
N THR A 54 -12.86 -6.28 -14.30
CA THR A 54 -14.23 -6.50 -13.78
C THR A 54 -14.24 -6.77 -12.28
N ARG A 55 -13.21 -7.42 -11.72
CA ARG A 55 -13.08 -7.63 -10.26
C ARG A 55 -13.12 -6.33 -9.44
N VAL A 56 -12.75 -5.18 -10.00
CA VAL A 56 -12.85 -3.89 -9.29
C VAL A 56 -14.30 -3.55 -8.96
N THR A 57 -15.27 -3.94 -9.80
CA THR A 57 -16.70 -3.65 -9.55
C THR A 57 -17.29 -4.51 -8.44
N GLN A 58 -16.56 -5.51 -7.95
CA GLN A 58 -16.98 -6.37 -6.84
C GLN A 58 -16.54 -5.80 -5.48
N VAL A 59 -15.65 -4.81 -5.47
CA VAL A 59 -15.16 -4.17 -4.23
C VAL A 59 -16.26 -3.30 -3.65
N ARG A 60 -16.61 -3.56 -2.38
CA ARG A 60 -17.65 -2.81 -1.65
C ARG A 60 -17.10 -1.58 -0.96
N ALA A 61 -15.81 -1.57 -0.64
CA ALA A 61 -15.13 -0.48 0.04
C ALA A 61 -15.26 0.85 -0.72
N GLU A 62 -15.67 1.89 0.01
CA GLU A 62 -15.71 3.25 -0.51
C GLU A 62 -14.30 3.79 -0.76
N ALA A 63 -14.16 4.64 -1.78
CA ALA A 63 -12.90 5.26 -2.16
C ALA A 63 -12.93 6.78 -1.99
N THR A 64 -12.10 7.29 -1.08
CA THR A 64 -11.85 8.73 -0.89
C THR A 64 -10.57 9.17 -1.62
N TYR A 65 -10.68 10.22 -2.42
CA TYR A 65 -9.57 10.75 -3.21
C TYR A 65 -8.88 11.94 -2.52
N LEU A 66 -7.62 11.76 -2.12
CA LEU A 66 -6.80 12.74 -1.40
C LEU A 66 -6.03 13.67 -2.34
N THR A 67 -6.75 14.31 -3.27
CA THR A 67 -6.18 15.27 -4.23
C THR A 67 -6.07 16.66 -3.62
N LEU A 68 -4.93 17.32 -3.78
CA LEU A 68 -4.70 18.71 -3.33
C LEU A 68 -5.43 19.68 -4.27
N ARG A 69 -6.73 19.87 -4.07
CA ARG A 69 -7.60 20.74 -4.89
C ARG A 69 -7.62 22.16 -4.33
N GLY A 70 -6.68 22.99 -4.78
CA GLY A 70 -6.59 24.39 -4.35
C GLY A 70 -5.95 24.57 -2.97
N LEU A 71 -5.39 25.76 -2.73
CA LEU A 71 -4.57 26.03 -1.54
C LEU A 71 -5.43 26.26 -0.28
N ALA A 72 -6.53 27.02 -0.42
CA ALA A 72 -7.40 27.39 0.69
C ALA A 72 -7.99 26.20 1.50
N PRO A 73 -8.61 25.16 0.88
CA PRO A 73 -9.14 24.04 1.64
C PRO A 73 -8.04 23.21 2.31
N VAL A 74 -6.88 23.07 1.67
CA VAL A 74 -5.71 22.39 2.25
C VAL A 74 -5.21 23.16 3.47
N LEU A 75 -5.01 24.47 3.36
CA LEU A 75 -4.57 25.31 4.48
C LEU A 75 -5.55 25.27 5.66
N ARG A 76 -6.87 25.26 5.38
CA ARG A 76 -7.90 25.13 6.43
C ARG A 76 -7.74 23.82 7.21
N VAL A 77 -7.55 22.70 6.52
CA VAL A 77 -7.31 21.40 7.15
C VAL A 77 -6.03 21.46 7.98
N HIS A 78 -4.93 21.92 7.40
CA HIS A 78 -3.64 21.97 8.08
C HIS A 78 -3.64 22.90 9.30
N ARG A 79 -4.36 24.02 9.27
CA ARG A 79 -4.56 24.89 10.44
C ARG A 79 -5.29 24.15 11.56
N ARG A 80 -6.38 23.44 11.24
CA ARG A 80 -7.11 22.64 12.25
C ARG A 80 -6.22 21.56 12.86
N LEU A 81 -5.43 20.86 12.03
CA LEU A 81 -4.51 19.83 12.50
C LEU A 81 -3.37 20.38 13.35
N LEU A 82 -2.82 21.55 12.98
CA LEU A 82 -1.83 22.23 13.78
C LEU A 82 -2.39 22.58 15.16
N LEU A 83 -3.62 23.11 15.23
CA LEU A 83 -4.25 23.46 16.51
C LEU A 83 -4.58 22.22 17.36
N LYS A 84 -5.12 21.16 16.74
CA LYS A 84 -5.53 19.92 17.43
C LYS A 84 -4.35 19.05 17.86
N PHE A 85 -3.28 18.98 17.06
CA PHE A 85 -2.17 18.04 17.24
C PHE A 85 -0.80 18.72 17.30
N ARG A 86 -0.72 19.95 17.83
CA ARG A 86 0.46 20.86 17.83
C ARG A 86 1.81 20.15 17.80
N GLY A 87 2.18 19.42 18.86
CA GLY A 87 3.49 18.76 18.97
C GLY A 87 3.72 17.68 17.90
N ARG A 88 2.73 16.81 17.68
CA ARG A 88 2.77 15.72 16.68
C ARG A 88 2.85 16.26 15.25
N TYR A 89 2.05 17.28 14.95
CA TYR A 89 2.04 17.97 13.67
C TYR A 89 3.40 18.61 13.37
N LEU A 90 4.00 19.33 14.33
CA LEU A 90 5.31 19.96 14.16
C LEU A 90 6.41 18.91 13.93
N ARG A 91 6.41 17.78 14.66
CA ARG A 91 7.34 16.66 14.41
C ARG A 91 7.20 16.10 12.99
N ALA A 92 5.96 15.89 12.54
CA ALA A 92 5.69 15.41 11.18
C ALA A 92 6.16 16.42 10.11
N LEU A 93 5.93 17.71 10.33
CA LEU A 93 6.39 18.80 9.45
C LEU A 93 7.92 18.87 9.39
N LEU A 94 8.60 18.83 10.55
CA LEU A 94 10.07 18.81 10.62
C LEU A 94 10.64 17.58 9.91
N SER A 95 10.01 16.40 10.07
CA SER A 95 10.39 15.20 9.32
C SER A 95 10.18 15.32 7.81
N ALA A 96 9.23 16.16 7.35
CA ALA A 96 9.03 16.45 5.94
C ALA A 96 10.08 17.45 5.41
N LEU A 97 10.38 18.50 6.17
CA LEU A 97 11.34 19.56 5.82
C LEU A 97 12.79 19.06 5.83
N SER A 98 13.18 18.21 6.77
CA SER A 98 14.54 17.63 6.86
C SER A 98 14.97 16.86 5.62
N ARG A 99 14.00 16.48 4.77
CA ARG A 99 14.24 15.76 3.52
C ARG A 99 14.58 16.67 2.34
N ARG A 100 14.47 18.00 2.50
CA ARG A 100 14.83 19.02 1.50
C ARG A 100 14.31 18.73 0.08
N LYS A 101 13.12 18.12 -0.04
CA LYS A 101 12.49 17.74 -1.30
C LYS A 101 11.04 18.23 -1.34
N ARG A 102 10.64 18.96 -2.38
CA ARG A 102 9.24 19.43 -2.56
C ARG A 102 8.23 18.28 -2.48
N SER A 103 8.58 17.12 -3.04
CA SER A 103 7.75 15.93 -2.98
C SER A 103 7.45 15.45 -1.55
N ALA A 104 8.35 15.70 -0.59
CA ALA A 104 8.11 15.40 0.82
C ALA A 104 6.97 16.24 1.40
N LEU A 105 7.02 17.54 1.15
CA LEU A 105 6.00 18.48 1.61
C LEU A 105 4.65 18.19 0.95
N THR A 106 4.61 17.87 -0.35
CA THR A 106 3.38 17.42 -1.01
C THR A 106 2.77 16.20 -0.32
N ARG A 107 3.57 15.22 0.12
CA ARG A 107 3.05 14.05 0.86
C ARG A 107 2.60 14.40 2.28
N PHE A 108 3.27 15.32 2.95
CA PHE A 108 2.81 15.85 4.23
C PHE A 108 1.44 16.54 4.09
N LEU A 109 1.25 17.32 3.02
CA LEU A 109 -0.05 17.95 2.75
C LEU A 109 -1.15 16.92 2.47
N GLN A 110 -0.85 15.88 1.69
CA GLN A 110 -1.81 14.78 1.47
C GLN A 110 -2.11 14.00 2.76
N ALA A 111 -1.14 13.87 3.66
CA ALA A 111 -1.33 13.22 4.95
C ALA A 111 -2.27 14.03 5.85
N GLY A 112 -2.23 15.36 5.79
CA GLY A 112 -3.21 16.19 6.48
C GLY A 112 -4.64 15.93 5.99
N LEU A 113 -4.83 15.85 4.66
CA LEU A 113 -6.13 15.47 4.10
C LEU A 113 -6.56 14.06 4.54
N LEU A 114 -5.64 13.10 4.58
CA LEU A 114 -5.93 11.76 5.10
C LEU A 114 -6.43 11.84 6.54
N VAL A 115 -5.69 12.51 7.43
CA VAL A 115 -6.04 12.62 8.87
C VAL A 115 -7.41 13.29 9.06
N ASP A 116 -7.74 14.29 8.25
CA ASP A 116 -9.06 14.95 8.30
C ASP A 116 -10.21 13.97 8.02
N GLN A 117 -9.99 13.01 7.12
CA GLN A 117 -10.96 11.99 6.75
C GLN A 117 -11.07 10.86 7.79
N LEU A 118 -10.01 10.58 8.57
CA LEU A 118 -10.01 9.47 9.53
C LEU A 118 -11.08 9.62 10.62
N HIS A 119 -11.45 10.86 11.01
CA HIS A 119 -12.53 11.07 11.97
C HIS A 119 -13.91 10.69 11.40
N GLN A 120 -14.11 10.80 10.08
CA GLN A 120 -15.39 10.54 9.43
C GLN A 120 -15.56 9.05 9.11
N THR A 121 -14.45 8.33 8.93
CA THR A 121 -14.49 6.94 8.48
C THR A 121 -14.41 5.91 9.61
N GLY A 122 -14.01 6.29 10.82
CA GLY A 122 -13.82 5.35 11.94
C GLY A 122 -12.64 4.40 11.76
N VAL A 123 -11.72 4.73 10.85
CA VAL A 123 -10.53 3.90 10.56
C VAL A 123 -9.60 3.86 11.77
N ALA A 124 -9.28 2.64 12.21
CA ALA A 124 -8.41 2.39 13.36
C ALA A 124 -6.98 1.98 12.97
N HIS A 125 -6.77 1.56 11.72
CA HIS A 125 -5.45 1.17 11.21
C HIS A 125 -5.29 1.52 9.74
N LEU A 126 -4.10 1.96 9.33
CA LEU A 126 -3.77 2.23 7.94
C LEU A 126 -2.91 1.10 7.35
N HIS A 127 -3.28 0.58 6.17
CA HIS A 127 -2.45 -0.34 5.41
C HIS A 127 -2.10 0.27 4.05
N ALA A 128 -0.82 0.56 3.80
CA ALA A 128 -0.38 1.08 2.51
C ALA A 128 0.20 -0.02 1.63
N HIS A 129 -0.02 0.05 0.31
CA HIS A 129 0.74 -0.78 -0.62
C HIS A 129 1.91 -0.03 -1.22
N PHE A 130 2.98 -0.79 -1.49
CA PHE A 130 4.27 -0.35 -2.00
C PHE A 130 5.05 0.46 -0.98
N ALA A 131 6.37 0.26 -0.86
CA ALA A 131 7.24 1.02 0.05
C ALA A 131 7.49 2.48 -0.42
N SER A 132 6.54 3.05 -1.17
CA SER A 132 6.69 4.24 -2.01
C SER A 132 6.02 5.49 -1.39
N THR A 133 5.29 6.26 -2.20
CA THR A 133 4.60 7.49 -1.80
C THR A 133 3.41 7.24 -0.90
N ALA A 134 2.69 6.12 -1.08
CA ALA A 134 1.52 5.78 -0.26
C ALA A 134 1.92 5.55 1.20
N THR A 135 2.92 4.68 1.45
CA THR A 135 3.49 4.49 2.79
C THR A 135 4.02 5.78 3.40
N ARG A 136 4.57 6.70 2.60
CA ARG A 136 5.04 7.99 3.13
C ARG A 136 3.89 8.86 3.64
N VAL A 137 2.75 8.85 2.93
CA VAL A 137 1.53 9.55 3.39
C VAL A 137 0.98 8.88 4.65
N ALA A 138 0.91 7.55 4.69
CA ALA A 138 0.50 6.81 5.88
C ALA A 138 1.40 7.08 7.10
N MET A 139 2.72 7.11 6.90
CA MET A 139 3.72 7.44 7.93
C MET A 139 3.51 8.86 8.48
N PHE A 140 3.31 9.86 7.62
CA PHE A 140 3.02 11.22 8.09
C PHE A 140 1.66 11.33 8.79
N ALA A 141 0.64 10.60 8.30
CA ALA A 141 -0.66 10.55 8.95
C ALA A 141 -0.54 9.95 10.35
N HIS A 142 0.19 8.85 10.50
CA HIS A 142 0.53 8.25 11.79
C HIS A 142 1.25 9.25 12.71
N LEU A 143 2.27 9.96 12.22
CA LEU A 143 2.98 10.95 13.02
C LEU A 143 2.08 12.09 13.52
N ILE A 144 1.02 12.45 12.77
CA ILE A 144 0.06 13.50 13.14
C ILE A 144 -1.03 12.95 14.06
N SER A 145 -1.75 11.90 13.63
CA SER A 145 -2.97 11.39 14.27
C SER A 145 -2.73 10.32 15.32
N GLY A 146 -1.56 9.66 15.29
CA GLY A 146 -1.24 8.52 16.14
C GLY A 146 -1.88 7.21 15.70
N ILE A 147 -2.70 7.21 14.65
CA ILE A 147 -3.31 5.99 14.12
C ILE A 147 -2.19 5.08 13.59
N PRO A 148 -2.13 3.80 14.01
CA PRO A 148 -1.10 2.88 13.57
C PRO A 148 -1.16 2.65 12.07
N TYR A 149 -0.02 2.29 11.50
CA TYR A 149 0.04 1.92 10.10
C TYR A 149 0.96 0.73 9.85
N SER A 150 0.71 0.09 8.73
CA SER A 150 1.49 -1.01 8.16
C SER A 150 1.62 -0.80 6.66
N PHE A 151 2.50 -1.55 6.02
CA PHE A 151 2.54 -1.55 4.57
C PHE A 151 3.06 -2.85 3.97
N THR A 152 2.68 -3.10 2.72
CA THR A 152 3.22 -4.21 1.93
C THR A 152 4.33 -3.70 1.00
N ALA A 153 5.54 -4.23 1.17
CA ALA A 153 6.71 -3.96 0.35
C ALA A 153 6.79 -4.94 -0.83
N HIS A 154 6.59 -4.41 -2.04
CA HIS A 154 6.63 -5.18 -3.28
C HIS A 154 8.02 -5.15 -3.92
N ALA A 155 8.38 -6.24 -4.62
CA ALA A 155 9.69 -6.42 -5.25
C ALA A 155 10.11 -5.21 -6.12
N LYS A 156 9.17 -4.62 -6.88
CA LYS A 156 9.47 -3.48 -7.75
C LYS A 156 10.00 -2.26 -6.98
N ASP A 157 9.64 -2.07 -5.72
CA ASP A 157 10.02 -0.87 -4.97
C ASP A 157 11.33 -1.03 -4.21
N ILE A 158 11.66 -2.25 -3.80
CA ILE A 158 12.80 -2.53 -2.92
C ILE A 158 14.10 -2.70 -3.71
N PHE A 159 14.03 -3.18 -4.96
CA PHE A 159 15.21 -3.37 -5.82
C PHE A 159 15.50 -2.18 -6.75
N LEU A 160 15.03 -0.96 -6.43
CA LEU A 160 15.35 0.22 -7.23
C LEU A 160 16.73 0.76 -6.84
N ASN A 161 17.60 0.99 -7.83
CA ASN A 161 18.97 1.49 -7.65
C ASN A 161 19.06 2.81 -6.86
N ASN A 162 17.97 3.58 -6.77
CA ASN A 162 17.91 4.89 -6.10
C ASN A 162 17.09 4.87 -4.80
N LEU A 163 16.98 3.73 -4.13
CA LEU A 163 16.20 3.61 -2.90
C LEU A 163 16.92 4.30 -1.73
N ASP A 164 16.25 5.28 -1.12
CA ASP A 164 16.72 5.94 0.10
C ASP A 164 16.53 4.98 1.30
N SER A 165 17.56 4.21 1.61
CA SER A 165 17.57 3.21 2.69
C SER A 165 17.28 3.82 4.06
N ARG A 166 17.70 5.06 4.30
CA ARG A 166 17.40 5.80 5.54
C ARG A 166 15.91 6.08 5.67
N LEU A 167 15.28 6.54 4.59
CA LEU A 167 13.82 6.75 4.57
C LEU A 167 13.05 5.43 4.67
N LEU A 168 13.53 4.36 4.02
CA LEU A 168 12.91 3.04 4.13
C LEU A 168 13.00 2.52 5.57
N LYS A 169 14.19 2.58 6.19
CA LYS A 169 14.37 2.21 7.60
C LYS A 169 13.43 2.99 8.50
N GLN A 170 13.31 4.30 8.30
CA GLN A 170 12.36 5.12 9.07
C GLN A 170 10.90 4.66 8.90
N LYS A 171 10.47 4.33 7.68
CA LYS A 171 9.12 3.78 7.44
C LYS A 171 8.93 2.46 8.18
N ILE A 172 9.88 1.54 8.10
CA ILE A 172 9.74 0.25 8.78
C ILE A 172 9.75 0.42 10.30
N SER A 173 10.66 1.25 10.83
CA SER A 173 10.76 1.51 12.26
C SER A 173 9.49 2.14 12.86
N LEU A 174 8.79 2.99 12.11
CA LEU A 174 7.54 3.61 12.57
C LEU A 174 6.29 2.77 12.31
N ALA A 175 6.34 1.78 11.43
CA ALA A 175 5.19 0.90 11.16
C ALA A 175 5.00 -0.13 12.28
N ASP A 176 3.77 -0.58 12.50
CA ASP A 176 3.48 -1.70 13.42
C ASP A 176 4.03 -3.00 12.84
N PHE A 177 3.81 -3.22 11.54
CA PHE A 177 4.38 -4.31 10.78
C PHE A 177 4.52 -3.97 9.31
N VAL A 178 5.36 -4.74 8.63
CA VAL A 178 5.59 -4.66 7.18
C VAL A 178 5.39 -6.05 6.59
N VAL A 179 4.62 -6.14 5.52
CA VAL A 179 4.42 -7.40 4.79
C VAL A 179 5.35 -7.44 3.58
N THR A 180 5.93 -8.59 3.31
CA THR A 180 6.56 -8.87 2.02
C THR A 180 6.23 -10.28 1.56
N VAL A 181 6.44 -10.56 0.27
CA VAL A 181 5.89 -11.75 -0.40
C VAL A 181 6.84 -12.94 -0.45
N SER A 182 8.06 -12.82 0.09
CA SER A 182 9.04 -13.91 0.11
C SER A 182 10.09 -13.74 1.21
N HIS A 183 10.68 -14.85 1.66
CA HIS A 183 11.83 -14.82 2.55
C HIS A 183 13.04 -14.09 1.93
N PHE A 184 13.24 -14.21 0.62
CA PHE A 184 14.26 -13.45 -0.10
C PHE A 184 14.10 -11.95 0.10
N ASN A 185 12.89 -11.41 -0.09
CA ASN A 185 12.64 -9.99 0.14
C ASN A 185 12.83 -9.59 1.61
N LYS A 186 12.46 -10.46 2.55
CA LYS A 186 12.69 -10.21 3.99
C LYS A 186 14.17 -10.11 4.31
N SER A 187 14.99 -11.04 3.81
CA SER A 187 16.44 -11.01 3.96
C SER A 187 17.03 -9.75 3.31
N TYR A 188 16.59 -9.41 2.11
CA TYR A 188 17.04 -8.20 1.41
C TYR A 188 16.71 -6.91 2.18
N LEU A 189 15.47 -6.76 2.66
CA LEU A 189 15.05 -5.62 3.48
C LEU A 189 15.86 -5.52 4.78
N THR A 190 16.16 -6.67 5.39
CA THR A 190 16.97 -6.75 6.61
C THR A 190 18.41 -6.33 6.34
N GLY A 191 19.03 -6.81 5.26
CA GLY A 191 20.37 -6.39 4.85
C GLY A 191 20.44 -4.89 4.56
N LEU A 192 19.39 -4.31 3.97
CA LEU A 192 19.36 -2.89 3.62
C LEU A 192 19.10 -1.95 4.82
N CYS A 193 18.29 -2.37 5.79
CA CYS A 193 17.83 -1.51 6.89
C CYS A 193 18.42 -1.89 8.27
N GLY A 194 19.15 -3.00 8.35
CA GLY A 194 19.74 -3.58 9.55
C GLY A 194 18.80 -4.53 10.30
N GLU A 195 19.35 -5.36 11.17
CA GLU A 195 18.60 -6.40 11.92
C GLU A 195 17.45 -5.85 12.78
N VAL A 196 17.53 -4.60 13.22
CA VAL A 196 16.49 -3.94 14.03
C VAL A 196 15.10 -3.94 13.36
N VAL A 197 15.04 -4.00 12.03
CA VAL A 197 13.75 -4.00 11.32
C VAL A 197 13.17 -5.41 11.12
N LYS A 198 13.97 -6.47 11.31
CA LYS A 198 13.62 -7.86 10.97
C LYS A 198 12.38 -8.36 11.68
N GLN A 199 12.20 -7.99 12.95
CA GLN A 199 11.05 -8.40 13.77
C GLN A 199 9.73 -7.78 13.27
N LYS A 200 9.78 -6.64 12.59
CA LYS A 200 8.61 -5.98 12.01
C LYS A 200 8.22 -6.53 10.63
N VAL A 201 9.13 -7.21 9.94
CA VAL A 201 8.89 -7.75 8.59
C VAL A 201 8.30 -9.15 8.66
N ARG A 202 7.06 -9.29 8.19
CA ARG A 202 6.30 -10.54 8.08
C ARG A 202 6.27 -11.01 6.63
N VAL A 203 6.42 -12.31 6.42
CA VAL A 203 6.33 -12.92 5.09
C VAL A 203 4.91 -13.44 4.92
N VAL A 204 4.21 -12.94 3.89
CA VAL A 204 2.88 -13.41 3.48
C VAL A 204 2.92 -13.59 1.97
N TYR A 205 2.88 -14.84 1.53
CA TYR A 205 2.93 -15.17 0.11
C TYR A 205 1.68 -14.70 -0.62
N ASN A 206 1.83 -14.37 -1.91
CA ASN A 206 0.69 -14.10 -2.77
C ASN A 206 -0.12 -15.39 -2.96
N GLY A 207 -1.43 -15.30 -2.78
CA GLY A 207 -2.36 -16.38 -3.09
C GLY A 207 -2.88 -16.32 -4.52
N ILE A 208 -3.45 -17.43 -4.98
CA ILE A 208 -4.21 -17.52 -6.23
C ILE A 208 -5.57 -18.16 -5.96
N ASP A 209 -6.57 -17.77 -6.73
CA ASP A 209 -7.95 -18.23 -6.59
C ASP A 209 -8.11 -19.60 -7.27
N LEU A 210 -8.19 -20.67 -6.48
CA LEU A 210 -8.29 -22.04 -6.98
C LEU A 210 -9.65 -22.37 -7.61
N THR A 211 -10.66 -21.52 -7.43
CA THR A 211 -11.94 -21.69 -8.16
C THR A 211 -11.80 -21.29 -9.62
N VAL A 212 -10.88 -20.37 -9.92
CA VAL A 212 -10.54 -19.91 -11.27
C VAL A 212 -9.38 -20.70 -11.84
N PHE A 213 -8.31 -20.89 -11.06
CA PHE A 213 -7.09 -21.57 -11.48
C PHE A 213 -7.08 -23.01 -10.94
N ARG A 214 -7.82 -23.88 -11.62
CA ARG A 214 -7.87 -25.31 -11.36
C ARG A 214 -7.30 -26.11 -12.53
N PRO A 215 -6.66 -27.27 -12.29
CA PRO A 215 -6.25 -28.16 -13.37
C PRO A 215 -7.44 -28.51 -14.27
N ASN A 216 -7.26 -28.33 -15.59
CA ASN A 216 -8.23 -28.80 -16.57
C ASN A 216 -7.81 -30.17 -17.09
N HIS A 217 -8.36 -31.23 -16.48
CA HIS A 217 -8.07 -32.62 -16.85
C HIS A 217 -8.81 -33.09 -18.11
N ARG A 218 -9.66 -32.24 -18.73
CA ARG A 218 -10.49 -32.63 -19.88
C ARG A 218 -9.77 -32.59 -21.22
N ALA A 219 -8.61 -31.92 -21.32
CA ALA A 219 -7.80 -31.96 -22.51
C ALA A 219 -6.84 -33.16 -22.42
N GLY A 220 -7.10 -34.22 -23.18
CA GLY A 220 -6.08 -35.23 -23.46
C GLY A 220 -4.86 -34.48 -24.02
N ARG A 221 -3.73 -34.57 -23.33
CA ARG A 221 -2.50 -33.93 -23.81
C ARG A 221 -1.89 -34.84 -24.86
N GLU A 222 -2.12 -34.54 -26.13
CA GLU A 222 -1.50 -35.26 -27.26
C GLU A 222 -0.02 -34.89 -27.44
N GLN A 223 0.40 -33.72 -26.95
CA GLN A 223 1.76 -33.20 -27.06
C GLN A 223 2.25 -32.54 -25.77
N SER A 224 3.56 -32.58 -25.54
CA SER A 224 4.23 -31.89 -24.44
C SER A 224 4.45 -30.41 -24.79
N TYR A 225 3.64 -29.52 -24.22
CA TYR A 225 3.81 -28.07 -24.37
C TYR A 225 4.64 -27.47 -23.23
N ILE A 226 5.58 -26.58 -23.58
CA ILE A 226 6.23 -25.67 -22.65
C ILE A 226 5.56 -24.29 -22.80
N LEU A 227 5.03 -23.75 -21.71
CA LEU A 227 4.35 -22.44 -21.69
C LEU A 227 5.08 -21.47 -20.75
N SER A 228 5.33 -20.26 -21.22
CA SER A 228 5.82 -19.15 -20.39
C SER A 228 4.95 -17.90 -20.58
N VAL A 229 4.58 -17.26 -19.47
CA VAL A 229 3.68 -16.11 -19.45
C VAL A 229 4.33 -14.95 -18.70
N GLY A 230 4.50 -13.82 -19.38
CA GLY A 230 5.16 -12.65 -18.81
C GLY A 230 5.26 -11.48 -19.79
N ARG A 231 5.64 -10.31 -19.28
CA ARG A 231 5.95 -9.15 -20.13
C ARG A 231 7.30 -9.38 -20.82
N LEU A 232 7.41 -9.02 -22.10
CA LEU A 232 8.66 -9.05 -22.85
C LEU A 232 9.63 -7.97 -22.34
N VAL A 233 10.30 -8.26 -21.24
CA VAL A 233 11.34 -7.43 -20.62
C VAL A 233 12.48 -8.35 -20.22
N GLU A 234 13.72 -7.87 -20.33
CA GLU A 234 14.95 -8.62 -20.09
C GLU A 234 14.89 -9.54 -18.86
N LYS A 235 14.52 -8.99 -17.69
CA LYS A 235 14.40 -9.73 -16.43
C LYS A 235 13.37 -10.87 -16.38
N LYS A 236 12.62 -11.11 -17.45
CA LYS A 236 11.74 -12.27 -17.59
C LYS A 236 12.43 -13.46 -18.25
N GLY A 237 13.63 -13.26 -18.83
CA GLY A 237 14.51 -14.34 -19.26
C GLY A 237 13.96 -15.18 -20.40
N PHE A 238 13.08 -14.62 -21.25
CA PHE A 238 12.52 -15.37 -22.39
C PHE A 238 13.59 -15.85 -23.37
N THR A 239 14.71 -15.12 -23.50
CA THR A 239 15.86 -15.54 -24.30
C THR A 239 16.41 -16.88 -23.81
N TYR A 240 16.65 -17.02 -22.51
CA TYR A 240 17.17 -18.25 -21.90
C TYR A 240 16.17 -19.42 -21.87
N LEU A 241 14.89 -19.18 -22.14
CA LEU A 241 13.91 -20.26 -22.26
C LEU A 241 13.98 -20.92 -23.65
N VAL A 242 14.39 -20.15 -24.66
CA VAL A 242 14.40 -20.57 -26.06
C VAL A 242 15.77 -21.11 -26.48
N GLU A 243 16.84 -20.61 -25.88
CA GLU A 243 18.21 -21.16 -25.96
C GLU A 243 18.31 -22.53 -25.26
#